data_AF-A0A966EVA3-F1
#
_entry.id   AF-A0A966EVA3-F1
#
_cell.length_a   1.000
_cell.length_b   1.000
_cell.length_c   1.000
_cell.angle_alpha   90.00
_cell.angle_beta   90.00
_cell.angle_gamma   90.00
#
_symmetry.space_group_name_H-M   'P 1'
#
loop_
_entity.id
_entity.type
_entity.pdbx_description
1 polymer ?
#
loop_
_entity_poly.entity_id
_entity_poly.type
_entity_poly.pdbx_seq_one_letter_code
_entity_poly.pdbx_strand_id
1 'polypeptide(L)'
;EQLRVEAPEYEASGKVDLILDEGGRPILYEIKSTNSFSFKYKIKNKKPQPQHLLQTLFYLWRLRKTGHPELPGVNFSNLEGRIIYVSRDDLNRLIIPVSYSEEAVKPIVNQLEILNNSWKKDELPSVPEPVIFDEERGKWTINWVCDFCAYHELCAGRDWRAKAEQEVKERNAALETGVKTINI
;
A
#
# COMPACT_ATOMS: atom_id res chain seq x y z
N GLU A 1 7.79 -22.03 9.34
CA GLU A 1 8.55 -21.16 8.42
C GLU A 1 7.55 -20.37 7.58
N GLN A 2 7.87 -19.14 7.14
CA GLN A 2 6.95 -18.37 6.29
C GLN A 2 6.89 -18.94 4.88
N LEU A 3 5.69 -19.01 4.29
CA LEU A 3 5.48 -19.59 2.96
C LEU A 3 5.92 -18.61 1.87
N ARG A 4 6.84 -19.03 0.99
CA ARG A 4 7.32 -18.19 -0.11
C ARG A 4 6.36 -18.26 -1.30
N VAL A 5 5.90 -17.12 -1.79
CA VAL A 5 5.01 -17.00 -2.94
C VAL A 5 5.75 -16.34 -4.09
N GLU A 6 5.71 -16.94 -5.27
CA GLU A 6 6.47 -16.49 -6.43
C GLU A 6 5.57 -16.13 -7.61
N ALA A 7 5.95 -15.08 -8.34
CA ALA A 7 5.42 -14.67 -9.62
C ALA A 7 6.59 -14.48 -10.62
N PRO A 8 7.18 -15.59 -11.11
CA PRO A 8 8.40 -15.53 -11.94
C PRO A 8 8.23 -14.70 -13.20
N GLU A 9 7.03 -14.68 -13.79
CA GLU A 9 6.72 -13.87 -14.97
C GLU A 9 6.85 -12.35 -14.72
N TYR A 10 6.84 -11.95 -13.45
CA TYR A 10 7.05 -10.57 -13.01
C TYR A 10 8.33 -10.41 -12.18
N GLU A 11 9.24 -11.40 -12.17
CA GLU A 11 10.47 -11.36 -11.36
C GLU A 11 10.21 -11.00 -9.88
N ALA A 12 9.02 -11.37 -9.37
CA ALA A 12 8.54 -10.95 -8.06
C ALA A 12 8.35 -12.16 -7.13
N SER A 13 8.63 -11.94 -5.85
CA SER A 13 8.35 -12.92 -4.80
C SER A 13 8.04 -12.23 -3.47
N GLY A 14 7.42 -12.95 -2.55
CA GLY A 14 7.23 -12.49 -1.19
C GLY A 14 7.00 -13.66 -0.23
N LYS A 15 6.83 -13.36 1.05
CA LYS A 15 6.63 -14.34 2.11
C LYS A 15 5.33 -14.05 2.83
N VAL A 16 4.45 -15.04 2.89
CA VAL A 16 3.20 -14.96 3.63
C VAL A 16 3.49 -15.19 5.11
N ASP A 17 2.93 -14.34 5.97
CA ASP A 17 3.12 -14.46 7.40
C ASP A 17 2.49 -15.75 7.95
N LEU A 18 1.23 -16.01 7.60
CA LEU A 18 0.49 -17.14 8.12
C LEU A 18 -0.67 -17.55 7.20
N ILE A 19 -0.91 -18.86 7.07
CA ILE A 19 -2.13 -19.43 6.50
C ILE A 19 -2.69 -20.43 7.51
N LEU A 20 -3.98 -20.30 7.84
CA LEU A 20 -4.69 -21.22 8.74
C LEU A 20 -5.90 -21.82 8.03
N ASP A 21 -6.24 -23.06 8.35
CA ASP A 21 -7.53 -23.65 8.00
C ASP A 21 -8.55 -23.34 9.10
N GLU A 22 -9.61 -22.60 8.75
CA GLU A 22 -10.74 -22.30 9.62
C GLU A 22 -12.00 -23.01 9.12
N GLY A 23 -12.14 -24.28 9.49
CA GLY A 23 -13.34 -25.07 9.18
C GLY A 23 -13.45 -25.47 7.70
N GLY A 24 -12.35 -25.88 7.09
CA GLY A 24 -12.26 -26.25 5.67
C GLY A 24 -12.07 -25.04 4.75
N ARG A 25 -11.71 -23.88 5.30
CA ARG A 25 -11.46 -22.64 4.56
C ARG A 25 -10.06 -22.14 4.88
N PRO A 26 -9.14 -22.12 3.91
CA PRO A 26 -7.84 -21.54 4.13
C PRO A 26 -7.97 -20.02 4.19
N ILE A 27 -7.31 -19.43 5.19
CA ILE A 27 -7.29 -18.00 5.44
C ILE A 27 -5.85 -17.54 5.54
N LEU A 28 -5.47 -16.64 4.64
CA LEU A 28 -4.21 -15.93 4.67
C LEU A 28 -4.30 -14.75 5.62
N TYR A 29 -3.35 -14.67 6.54
CA TYR A 29 -3.19 -13.58 7.49
C TYR A 29 -1.92 -12.81 7.19
N GLU A 30 -2.06 -11.51 6.91
CA GLU A 30 -0.95 -10.55 6.88
C GLU A 30 -0.91 -9.80 8.22
N ILE A 31 0.21 -9.88 8.94
CA ILE A 31 0.32 -9.38 10.31
C ILE A 31 1.14 -8.09 10.33
N LYS A 32 0.54 -7.00 10.80
CA LYS A 32 1.17 -5.68 10.86
C LYS A 32 1.18 -5.14 12.28
N SER A 33 2.36 -4.79 12.77
CA SER A 33 2.49 -4.10 14.05
C SER A 33 2.37 -2.58 13.88
N THR A 34 1.75 -1.89 14.83
CA THR A 34 1.67 -0.43 14.86
C THR A 34 1.70 0.08 16.30
N ASN A 35 1.98 1.37 16.51
CA ASN A 35 1.87 1.97 17.84
C ASN A 35 0.38 2.20 18.20
N SER A 36 0.08 2.35 19.49
CA SER A 36 -1.28 2.52 20.00
C SER A 36 -1.99 3.77 19.44
N PHE A 37 -1.24 4.83 19.14
CA PHE A 37 -1.79 6.04 18.54
C PHE A 37 -2.34 5.78 17.13
N SER A 38 -1.51 5.25 16.24
CA SER A 38 -1.91 4.83 14.88
C SER A 38 -2.97 3.72 14.91
N PHE A 39 -2.92 2.81 15.89
CA PHE A 39 -3.91 1.77 16.07
C PHE A 39 -5.33 2.35 16.31
N LYS A 40 -5.47 3.39 17.15
CA LYS A 40 -6.76 4.05 17.40
C LYS A 40 -7.40 4.57 16.10
N TYR A 41 -6.61 5.14 15.19
CA TYR A 41 -7.11 5.57 13.87
C TYR A 41 -7.55 4.38 13.01
N LYS A 42 -6.86 3.24 13.10
CA LYS A 42 -7.23 2.02 12.39
C LYS A 42 -8.57 1.46 12.88
N ILE A 43 -8.82 1.45 14.18
CA ILE A 43 -10.13 1.07 14.75
C ILE A 43 -11.24 1.95 14.19
N LYS A 44 -11.01 3.27 14.14
CA LYS A 44 -12.01 4.23 13.65
C LYS A 44 -12.33 4.03 12.17
N ASN A 45 -11.31 3.90 11.33
CA ASN A 45 -11.49 3.91 9.87
C ASN A 45 -11.82 2.52 9.31
N LYS A 46 -11.47 1.43 10.03
CA LYS A 46 -11.67 0.02 9.63
C LYS A 46 -11.23 -0.30 8.19
N LYS A 47 -10.24 0.46 7.70
CA LYS A 47 -9.66 0.31 6.36
C LYS A 47 -8.18 -0.10 6.47
N PRO A 48 -7.73 -1.07 5.66
CA PRO A 48 -6.32 -1.41 5.59
C PRO A 48 -5.53 -0.22 5.03
N GLN A 49 -4.24 -0.12 5.35
CA GLN A 49 -3.37 0.79 4.60
C GLN A 49 -3.26 0.26 3.16
N PRO A 50 -3.29 1.15 2.13
CA PRO A 50 -3.29 0.71 0.73
C PRO A 50 -2.17 -0.27 0.38
N GLN A 51 -0.94 -0.01 0.84
CA GLN A 51 0.20 -0.89 0.58
C GLN A 51 0.07 -2.27 1.25
N HIS A 52 -0.53 -2.36 2.43
CA HIS A 52 -0.79 -3.64 3.09
C HIS A 52 -1.86 -4.43 2.34
N LEU A 53 -2.89 -3.74 1.84
CA LEU A 53 -3.94 -4.34 1.01
C LEU A 53 -3.35 -4.91 -0.28
N LEU A 54 -2.52 -4.15 -0.99
CA LEU A 54 -1.86 -4.60 -2.22
C LEU A 54 -0.97 -5.81 -1.97
N GLN A 55 -0.19 -5.81 -0.88
CA GLN A 55 0.64 -6.96 -0.50
C GLN A 55 -0.21 -8.23 -0.26
N THR A 56 -1.29 -8.12 0.52
CA THR A 56 -2.19 -9.26 0.76
C THR A 56 -2.85 -9.75 -0.52
N LEU A 57 -3.34 -8.83 -1.37
CA LEU A 57 -3.95 -9.17 -2.66
C LEU A 57 -2.97 -9.86 -3.61
N PHE A 58 -1.69 -9.50 -3.60
CA PHE A 58 -0.65 -10.19 -4.38
C PHE A 58 -0.55 -11.66 -3.98
N TYR A 59 -0.52 -11.96 -2.68
CA TYR A 59 -0.46 -13.35 -2.21
C TYR A 59 -1.74 -14.11 -2.54
N LEU A 60 -2.91 -13.50 -2.32
CA LEU A 60 -4.19 -14.12 -2.67
C LEU A 60 -4.26 -14.48 -4.14
N TRP A 61 -3.90 -13.54 -5.02
CA TRP A 61 -3.88 -13.75 -6.47
C TRP A 61 -2.98 -14.90 -6.87
N ARG A 62 -1.72 -14.90 -6.40
CA ARG A 62 -0.77 -15.96 -6.75
C ARG A 62 -1.21 -17.32 -6.25
N LEU A 63 -1.54 -17.43 -4.96
CA LEU A 63 -1.94 -18.70 -4.37
C LEU A 63 -3.25 -19.23 -4.98
N ARG A 64 -4.25 -18.37 -5.25
CA ARG A 64 -5.48 -18.78 -5.95
C ARG A 64 -5.22 -19.28 -7.35
N LYS A 65 -4.28 -18.65 -8.07
CA LYS A 65 -3.96 -18.99 -9.47
C LYS A 65 -3.13 -20.27 -9.59
N THR A 66 -2.12 -20.45 -8.72
CA THR A 66 -1.10 -21.50 -8.90
C THR A 66 -1.05 -22.53 -7.80
N GLY A 67 -1.79 -22.33 -6.71
CA GLY A 67 -1.63 -23.12 -5.49
C GLY A 67 -0.23 -22.96 -4.88
N HIS A 68 0.18 -23.95 -4.08
CA HIS A 68 1.54 -24.01 -3.54
C HIS A 68 2.03 -25.46 -3.38
N PRO A 69 3.23 -25.82 -3.85
CA PRO A 69 3.73 -27.20 -3.84
C PRO A 69 3.93 -27.78 -2.43
N GLU A 70 4.28 -26.95 -1.45
CA GLU A 70 4.42 -27.37 -0.04
C GLU A 70 3.06 -27.61 0.66
N LEU A 71 1.95 -27.18 0.05
CA LEU A 71 0.60 -27.30 0.62
C LEU A 71 -0.38 -27.92 -0.40
N PRO A 72 -0.11 -29.14 -0.91
CA PRO A 72 -0.86 -29.73 -2.02
C PRO A 72 -2.31 -30.11 -1.65
N GLY A 73 -2.62 -30.25 -0.36
CA GLY A 73 -3.97 -30.55 0.14
C GLY A 73 -4.84 -29.33 0.41
N VAL A 74 -4.28 -28.11 0.29
CA VAL A 74 -5.02 -26.88 0.56
C VAL A 74 -5.75 -26.43 -0.71
N ASN A 75 -7.07 -26.31 -0.63
CA ASN A 75 -7.85 -25.74 -1.72
C ASN A 75 -7.67 -24.22 -1.76
N PHE A 76 -6.74 -23.71 -2.55
CA PHE A 76 -6.52 -22.26 -2.63
C PHE A 76 -7.61 -21.50 -3.39
N SER A 77 -8.51 -22.16 -4.13
CA SER A 77 -9.56 -21.47 -4.91
C SER A 77 -10.54 -20.67 -4.04
N ASN A 78 -10.72 -21.07 -2.78
CA ASN A 78 -11.54 -20.36 -1.78
C ASN A 78 -10.69 -19.63 -0.73
N LEU A 79 -9.39 -19.41 -0.95
CA LEU A 79 -8.49 -18.73 -0.02
C LEU A 79 -8.99 -17.33 0.32
N GLU A 80 -9.32 -17.08 1.58
CA GLU A 80 -9.69 -15.76 2.09
C GLU A 80 -8.46 -14.99 2.57
N GLY A 81 -8.51 -13.66 2.57
CA GLY A 81 -7.43 -12.82 3.10
C GLY A 81 -7.89 -11.94 4.25
N ARG A 82 -7.04 -11.79 5.26
CA ARG A 82 -7.25 -10.92 6.41
C ARG A 82 -5.95 -10.20 6.76
N ILE A 83 -6.05 -8.94 7.14
CA ILE A 83 -4.93 -8.19 7.72
C ILE A 83 -5.18 -8.04 9.22
N ILE A 84 -4.22 -8.49 10.03
CA ILE A 84 -4.24 -8.31 11.49
C ILE A 84 -3.34 -7.12 11.82
N TYR A 85 -3.93 -6.05 12.34
CA TYR A 85 -3.17 -5.00 13.01
C TYR A 85 -3.03 -5.34 14.49
N VAL A 86 -1.80 -5.34 14.99
CA VAL A 86 -1.48 -5.53 16.41
C VAL A 86 -0.87 -4.23 16.95
N SER A 87 -1.47 -3.67 17.99
CA SER A 87 -0.89 -2.57 18.74
C SER A 87 0.23 -3.10 19.63
N ARG A 88 1.43 -2.54 19.49
CA ARG A 88 2.61 -3.00 20.24
C ARG A 88 2.56 -2.63 21.72
N ASP A 89 1.83 -1.58 22.07
CA ASP A 89 1.86 -1.00 23.42
C ASP A 89 0.87 -1.67 24.38
N ASP A 90 -0.23 -2.21 23.84
CA ASP A 90 -1.35 -2.77 24.62
C ASP A 90 -1.89 -4.10 24.07
N LEU A 91 -1.26 -4.65 23.02
CA LEU A 91 -1.61 -5.92 22.38
C LEU A 91 -3.05 -6.01 21.83
N ASN A 92 -3.73 -4.88 21.69
CA ASN A 92 -5.02 -4.82 21.03
C ASN A 92 -4.89 -5.24 19.56
N ARG A 93 -5.94 -5.91 19.06
CA ARG A 93 -5.97 -6.50 17.72
C ARG A 93 -7.17 -6.03 16.93
N LEU A 94 -6.95 -5.71 15.66
CA LEU A 94 -7.99 -5.40 14.69
C LEU A 94 -7.76 -6.27 13.46
N ILE A 95 -8.76 -7.07 13.11
CA ILE A 95 -8.74 -7.91 11.92
C ILE A 95 -9.62 -7.24 10.86
N ILE A 96 -9.05 -7.02 9.67
CA ILE A 96 -9.77 -6.44 8.54
C ILE A 96 -9.77 -7.46 7.40
N PRO A 97 -10.95 -7.89 6.91
CA PRO A 97 -11.02 -8.78 5.75
C PRO A 97 -10.56 -8.07 4.48
N VAL A 98 -9.97 -8.82 3.56
CA VAL A 98 -9.55 -8.36 2.24
C VAL A 98 -10.47 -8.97 1.19
N SER A 99 -11.19 -8.10 0.49
CA SER A 99 -12.05 -8.50 -0.63
C SER A 99 -11.20 -8.76 -1.86
N TYR A 100 -11.12 -10.01 -2.29
CA TYR A 100 -10.48 -10.40 -3.54
C TYR A 100 -11.44 -10.24 -4.73
N SER A 101 -10.94 -9.64 -5.80
CA SER A 101 -11.49 -9.77 -7.16
C SER A 101 -10.35 -9.65 -8.17
N GLU A 102 -10.55 -10.12 -9.39
CA GLU A 102 -9.56 -9.94 -10.46
C GLU A 102 -9.29 -8.45 -10.73
N GLU A 103 -10.31 -7.61 -10.61
CA GLU A 103 -10.18 -6.16 -10.74
C GLU A 103 -9.31 -5.55 -9.63
N ALA A 104 -9.43 -6.05 -8.39
CA ALA A 104 -8.64 -5.56 -7.26
C ALA A 104 -7.14 -5.87 -7.41
N VAL A 105 -6.78 -6.85 -8.24
CA VAL A 105 -5.39 -7.27 -8.50
C VAL A 105 -4.73 -6.45 -9.61
N LYS A 106 -5.51 -5.85 -10.52
CA LYS A 106 -4.97 -5.05 -11.65
C LYS A 106 -3.93 -4.00 -11.22
N PRO A 107 -4.13 -3.22 -10.13
CA PRO A 107 -3.12 -2.25 -9.69
C PRO A 107 -1.77 -2.88 -9.37
N ILE A 108 -1.75 -4.12 -8.87
CA ILE A 108 -0.53 -4.86 -8.51
C ILE A 108 0.20 -5.26 -9.77
N VAL A 109 -0.51 -5.88 -10.72
CA VAL A 109 0.06 -6.29 -12.01
C VAL A 109 0.63 -5.08 -12.73
N ASN A 110 -0.12 -3.97 -12.80
CA ASN A 110 0.35 -2.74 -13.42
C ASN A 110 1.62 -2.19 -12.74
N GLN A 111 1.68 -2.21 -11.40
CA GLN A 111 2.89 -1.79 -10.67
C GLN A 111 4.09 -2.68 -10.96
N LEU A 112 3.91 -3.99 -10.99
CA LEU A 112 4.97 -4.94 -11.34
C LEU A 112 5.46 -4.74 -12.76
N GLU A 113 4.56 -4.51 -13.72
CA GLU A 113 4.92 -4.20 -15.11
C GLU A 113 5.73 -2.90 -15.21
N ILE A 114 5.30 -1.84 -14.52
CA ILE A 114 6.04 -0.57 -14.48
C ILE A 114 7.44 -0.80 -13.91
N LEU A 115 7.57 -1.48 -12.77
CA LEU A 115 8.85 -1.74 -12.13
C LEU A 115 9.78 -2.57 -13.02
N ASN A 116 9.27 -3.65 -13.63
CA ASN A 116 10.08 -4.51 -14.48
C ASN A 116 10.50 -3.82 -15.77
N ASN A 117 9.63 -3.01 -16.38
CA ASN A 117 9.97 -2.23 -17.55
C ASN A 117 11.01 -1.16 -17.24
N SER A 118 10.87 -0.48 -16.11
CA SER A 118 11.82 0.54 -15.63
C SER A 118 13.19 -0.09 -15.37
N TRP A 119 13.21 -1.24 -14.68
CA TRP A 119 14.42 -2.02 -14.41
C TRP A 119 15.14 -2.45 -15.70
N LYS A 120 14.40 -3.00 -16.68
CA LYS A 120 14.97 -3.44 -17.97
C LYS A 120 15.55 -2.30 -18.80
N LYS A 121 15.07 -1.07 -18.60
CA LYS A 121 15.51 0.12 -19.31
C LYS A 121 16.59 0.92 -18.56
N ASP A 122 16.90 0.53 -17.32
CA ASP A 122 17.75 1.30 -16.42
C ASP A 122 17.21 2.74 -16.21
N GLU A 123 15.89 2.86 -16.09
CA GLU A 123 15.18 4.12 -15.88
C GLU A 123 14.44 4.08 -14.54
N LEU A 124 14.27 5.25 -13.90
CA LEU A 124 13.40 5.35 -12.71
C LEU A 124 11.92 5.32 -13.15
N PRO A 125 11.05 4.61 -12.42
CA PRO A 125 9.61 4.76 -12.61
C PRO A 125 9.18 6.18 -12.27
N SER A 126 7.98 6.57 -12.72
CA SER A 126 7.39 7.87 -12.38
C SER A 126 7.45 8.12 -10.87
N VAL A 127 8.13 9.20 -10.48
CA VAL A 127 8.28 9.59 -9.08
C VAL A 127 7.04 10.34 -8.63
N PRO A 128 6.55 10.11 -7.41
CA PRO A 128 5.38 10.82 -6.90
C PRO A 128 5.68 12.32 -6.78
N GLU A 129 4.69 13.15 -7.16
CA GLU A 129 4.77 14.60 -6.98
C GLU A 129 4.93 14.96 -5.49
N PRO A 130 5.87 15.84 -5.12
CA PRO A 130 6.08 16.26 -3.73
C PRO A 130 4.91 17.06 -3.14
N VAL A 131 4.06 17.66 -3.97
CA VAL A 131 2.93 18.49 -3.56
C VAL A 131 1.63 17.97 -4.16
N ILE A 132 0.66 17.66 -3.32
CA ILE A 132 -0.66 17.11 -3.70
C ILE A 132 -1.79 17.92 -3.10
N PHE A 133 -2.96 17.89 -3.73
CA PHE A 133 -4.17 18.50 -3.17
C PHE A 133 -4.86 17.51 -2.22
N ASP A 134 -4.99 17.89 -0.96
CA ASP A 134 -5.75 17.14 0.04
C ASP A 134 -7.23 17.55 -0.06
N GLU A 135 -8.03 16.71 -0.74
CA GLU A 135 -9.46 16.97 -0.94
C GLU A 135 -10.24 17.03 0.38
N GLU A 136 -9.86 16.25 1.40
CA GLU A 136 -10.53 16.25 2.71
C GLU A 136 -10.31 17.57 3.45
N ARG A 137 -9.10 18.14 3.32
CA ARG A 137 -8.74 19.42 3.94
C ARG A 137 -8.98 20.63 3.03
N GLY A 138 -9.30 20.40 1.75
CA GLY A 138 -9.48 21.42 0.73
C GLY A 138 -8.24 22.30 0.50
N LYS A 139 -7.03 21.75 0.63
CA LYS A 139 -5.79 22.51 0.52
C LYS A 139 -4.63 21.70 -0.05
N TRP A 140 -3.63 22.39 -0.60
CA TRP A 140 -2.37 21.76 -1.00
C TRP A 140 -1.53 21.37 0.23
N THR A 141 -0.90 20.20 0.17
CA THR A 141 -0.05 19.64 1.21
C THR A 141 1.16 18.94 0.60
N ILE A 142 2.20 18.73 1.40
CA ILE A 142 3.30 17.85 1.04
C ILE A 142 2.78 16.41 0.96
N ASN A 143 3.19 15.70 -0.09
CA ASN A 143 2.88 14.29 -0.27
C ASN A 143 3.61 13.46 0.78
N TRP A 144 2.84 12.78 1.62
CA TRP A 144 3.39 11.96 2.71
C TRP A 144 4.31 10.85 2.20
N VAL A 145 4.10 10.34 0.98
CA VAL A 145 5.00 9.32 0.37
C VAL A 145 6.40 9.88 0.21
N CYS A 146 6.51 11.16 -0.13
CA CYS A 146 7.78 11.86 -0.21
C CYS A 146 8.36 12.10 1.19
N ASP A 147 7.57 12.48 2.20
CA ASP A 147 8.09 12.74 3.56
C ASP A 147 8.90 11.58 4.16
N PHE A 148 8.59 10.33 3.81
CA PHE A 148 9.28 9.14 4.33
C PHE A 148 10.24 8.49 3.32
N CYS A 149 10.47 9.09 2.15
CA CYS A 149 11.38 8.54 1.15
C CYS A 149 12.84 8.84 1.51
N ALA A 150 13.66 7.80 1.60
CA ALA A 150 15.09 7.92 1.89
C ALA A 150 15.95 8.28 0.66
N TYR A 151 15.37 8.32 -0.54
CA TYR A 151 16.08 8.39 -1.81
C TYR A 151 15.98 9.75 -2.51
N HIS A 152 15.58 10.80 -1.80
CA HIS A 152 15.42 12.13 -2.40
C HIS A 152 16.70 12.69 -3.01
N GLU A 153 17.88 12.33 -2.49
CA GLU A 153 19.15 12.72 -3.09
C GLU A 153 19.31 12.24 -4.53
N LEU A 154 18.63 11.15 -4.90
CA LEU A 154 18.67 10.57 -6.24
C LEU A 154 17.59 11.15 -7.17
N CYS A 155 16.42 11.55 -6.64
CA CYS A 155 15.30 11.99 -7.48
C CYS A 155 15.02 13.50 -7.45
N ALA A 156 15.11 14.16 -6.30
CA ALA A 156 14.63 15.55 -6.11
C ALA A 156 15.67 16.48 -5.46
N GLY A 157 16.85 15.96 -5.10
CA GLY A 157 17.90 16.69 -4.40
C GLY A 157 17.65 16.85 -2.90
N ARG A 158 18.64 17.37 -2.17
CA ARG A 158 18.56 17.58 -0.71
C ARG A 158 17.60 18.70 -0.31
N ASP A 159 17.34 19.64 -1.21
CA ASP A 159 16.48 20.81 -0.99
C ASP A 159 15.02 20.56 -1.37
N TRP A 160 14.65 19.33 -1.73
CA TRP A 160 13.29 18.94 -2.15
C TRP A 160 12.21 19.43 -1.18
N ARG A 161 12.48 19.32 0.13
CA ARG A 161 11.52 19.68 1.18
C ARG A 161 11.23 21.18 1.18
N ALA A 162 12.27 21.99 1.14
CA ALA A 162 12.14 23.45 1.11
C ALA A 162 11.39 23.92 -0.16
N LYS A 163 11.67 23.30 -1.31
CA LYS A 163 10.94 23.55 -2.56
C LYS A 163 9.46 23.21 -2.44
N ALA A 164 9.14 22.03 -1.90
CA ALA A 164 7.77 21.59 -1.70
C ALA A 164 7.01 22.48 -0.70
N GLU A 165 7.64 22.91 0.40
CA GLU A 165 7.05 23.82 1.38
C GLU A 165 6.72 25.19 0.76
N GLN A 166 7.63 25.73 -0.06
CA GLN A 166 7.42 26.98 -0.77
C GLN A 166 6.27 26.85 -1.78
N GLU A 167 6.25 25.76 -2.56
CA GLU A 167 5.20 25.50 -3.53
C GLU A 167 3.81 25.32 -2.89
N VAL A 168 3.71 24.62 -1.76
CA VAL A 168 2.47 24.50 -0.98
C VAL A 168 1.96 25.88 -0.57
N LYS A 169 2.85 26.77 -0.13
CA LYS A 169 2.49 28.13 0.27
C LYS A 169 1.95 28.94 -0.91
N GLU A 170 2.61 28.87 -2.07
CA GLU A 170 2.19 29.56 -3.29
C GLU A 170 0.84 29.05 -3.81
N ARG A 171 0.67 27.73 -3.91
CA ARG A 171 -0.58 27.13 -4.40
C ARG A 171 -1.77 27.40 -3.47
N ASN A 172 -1.55 27.39 -2.15
CA ASN A 172 -2.61 27.74 -1.19
C ASN A 172 -2.94 29.24 -1.21
N ALA A 173 -1.96 30.13 -1.36
CA ALA A 173 -2.22 31.56 -1.52
C ALA A 173 -3.06 31.83 -2.79
N ALA A 174 -2.73 31.17 -3.90
CA ALA A 174 -3.50 31.26 -5.14
C ALA A 174 -4.95 30.75 -4.98
N LEU A 175 -5.14 29.64 -4.24
CA LEU A 175 -6.46 29.09 -3.94
C LEU A 175 -7.33 30.10 -3.17
N GLU A 176 -6.76 30.75 -2.14
CA GLU A 176 -7.45 31.78 -1.36
C GLU A 176 -7.83 33.01 -2.21
N THR A 177 -6.94 33.45 -3.12
CA THR A 177 -7.24 34.56 -4.03
C THR A 177 -8.28 34.20 -5.09
N GLY A 178 -8.28 32.98 -5.61
CA GLY A 178 -9.27 32.51 -6.58
C GLY A 178 -10.67 32.42 -5.98
N VAL A 179 -10.78 31.92 -4.75
CA VAL A 179 -12.05 31.88 -3.99
C VAL A 179 -12.60 33.28 -3.71
N LYS A 180 -11.74 34.27 -3.44
CA LYS A 180 -12.16 35.67 -3.25
C LYS A 180 -12.65 36.35 -4.54
N THR A 181 -12.18 35.91 -5.70
CA THR A 181 -12.52 36.53 -6.99
C THR A 181 -13.82 35.99 -7.59
N ILE A 182 -14.24 34.78 -7.22
CA ILE A 182 -15.49 34.14 -7.69
C ILE A 182 -16.71 34.58 -6.87
N ASN A 183 -16.51 35.06 -5.63
CA ASN A 183 -17.58 35.48 -4.72
C ASN A 183 -17.96 36.97 -4.85
N ILE A 184 -17.82 37.57 -6.05
CA ILE A 184 -18.20 38.97 -6.34
C ILE A 184 -19.30 38.97 -7.41
#